data_AF-A0A0G3GUR9-F1
#
_entry.id   AF-A0A0G3GUR9-F1
#
_cell.length_a   1.000
_cell.length_b   1.000
_cell.length_c   1.000
_cell.angle_alpha   90.00
_cell.angle_beta   90.00
_cell.angle_gamma   90.00
#
_symmetry.space_group_name_H-M   'P 1'
#
loop_
_entity.id
_entity.type
_entity.pdbx_description
1 polymer ?
#
loop_
_entity_poly.entity_id
_entity_poly.type
_entity_poly.pdbx_seq_one_letter_code
_entity_poly.pdbx_strand_id
1 'polypeptide(L)'
;MKIDQYWGTYFGESADSATFVRYLDVKPEVVSATEIFTDLGLDLLKGNFTESGCHATIGEEEFSFDSAFRVILDLSVLLIESKSVGRFNLARIGGARSRMMRIDPTPKENVQITQALKYFSLMPEAFAVAEEFDEDQLYELGNLCEEIRHQLD
;
A
#
# COMPACT_ATOMS: atom_id res chain seq x y z
N MET A 1 -17.03 0.66 4.76
CA MET A 1 -16.06 0.18 3.74
C MET A 1 -14.73 -0.06 4.44
N LYS A 2 -13.84 -0.90 3.92
CA LYS A 2 -12.49 -1.12 4.49
C LYS A 2 -11.67 0.17 4.47
N ILE A 3 -11.85 0.99 3.44
CA ILE A 3 -11.28 2.34 3.41
C ILE A 3 -11.73 3.17 4.62
N ASP A 4 -13.01 3.14 5.00
CA ASP A 4 -13.51 3.88 6.18
C ASP A 4 -12.92 3.38 7.50
N GLN A 5 -12.42 2.14 7.52
CA GLN A 5 -11.89 1.49 8.71
C GLN A 5 -10.40 1.78 8.90
N TYR A 6 -9.61 1.81 7.82
CA TYR A 6 -8.14 1.87 7.90
C TYR A 6 -7.52 3.16 7.36
N TRP A 7 -8.17 3.83 6.40
CA TRP A 7 -7.59 5.00 5.73
C TRP A 7 -7.75 6.26 6.58
N GLY A 8 -6.66 6.99 6.83
CA GLY A 8 -6.64 8.22 7.64
C GLY A 8 -6.12 8.06 9.07
N THR A 9 -5.41 6.97 9.37
CA THR A 9 -4.60 6.84 10.60
C THR A 9 -3.18 6.40 10.20
N TYR A 10 -2.89 5.10 10.24
CA TYR A 10 -1.58 4.60 9.83
C TYR A 10 -1.44 4.37 8.33
N PHE A 11 -2.56 4.36 7.60
CA PHE A 11 -2.64 4.15 6.16
C PHE A 11 -3.17 5.42 5.51
N GLY A 12 -2.61 5.81 4.37
CA GLY A 12 -3.12 6.94 3.61
C GLY A 12 -2.70 8.33 4.09
N GLU A 13 -1.92 8.44 5.18
CA GLU A 13 -1.60 9.74 5.80
C GLU A 13 -0.19 10.28 5.51
N SER A 14 0.74 9.47 4.97
CA SER A 14 2.11 9.96 4.75
C SER A 14 2.28 10.71 3.41
N ALA A 15 3.44 11.35 3.24
CA ALA A 15 3.83 11.93 1.96
C ALA A 15 3.88 10.87 0.84
N ASP A 16 4.38 9.66 1.15
CA ASP A 16 4.35 8.51 0.26
C ASP A 16 2.92 8.10 -0.10
N SER A 17 1.98 8.15 0.86
CA SER A 17 0.56 7.88 0.60
C SER A 17 -0.05 8.87 -0.39
N ALA A 18 0.25 10.17 -0.21
CA ALA A 18 -0.20 11.20 -1.15
C ALA A 18 0.40 10.99 -2.55
N THR A 19 1.68 10.62 -2.63
CA THR A 19 2.34 10.28 -3.90
C THR A 19 1.73 9.03 -4.53
N PHE A 20 1.36 8.03 -3.73
CA PHE A 20 0.76 6.79 -4.21
C PHE A 20 -0.62 7.04 -4.82
N VAL A 21 -1.42 7.89 -4.17
CA VAL A 21 -2.72 8.31 -4.69
C VAL A 21 -2.57 9.11 -5.99
N ARG A 22 -1.57 10.00 -6.10
CA ARG A 22 -1.26 10.72 -7.35
C ARG A 22 -0.81 9.75 -8.46
N TYR A 23 -0.02 8.72 -8.12
CA TYR A 23 0.31 7.66 -9.06
C TYR A 23 -0.95 6.91 -9.53
N LEU A 24 -1.89 6.62 -8.63
CA LEU A 24 -3.16 6.00 -9.00
C LEU A 24 -4.05 6.92 -9.85
N ASP A 25 -3.96 8.25 -9.74
CA ASP A 25 -4.70 9.20 -10.59
C ASP A 25 -4.36 9.08 -12.09
N VAL A 26 -3.13 8.64 -12.42
CA VAL A 26 -2.71 8.44 -13.82
C VAL A 26 -3.00 7.03 -14.33
N LYS A 27 -3.53 6.13 -13.49
CA LYS A 27 -3.86 4.74 -13.84
C LYS A 27 -5.25 4.55 -14.44
N PRO A 28 -5.51 3.45 -15.17
CA PRO A 28 -6.86 3.08 -15.61
C PRO A 28 -7.75 2.69 -14.42
N GLU A 29 -9.08 2.57 -14.64
CA GLU A 29 -10.03 2.19 -13.58
C GLU A 29 -9.77 0.79 -12.99
N VAL A 30 -9.19 -0.11 -13.77
CA VAL A 30 -8.82 -1.45 -13.32
C VAL A 30 -7.32 -1.59 -13.54
N VAL A 31 -6.58 -1.69 -12.45
CA VAL A 31 -5.13 -1.83 -12.46
C VAL A 31 -4.75 -3.15 -11.79
N SER A 32 -3.72 -3.82 -12.30
CA SER A 32 -3.23 -5.04 -11.66
C SER A 32 -2.17 -4.69 -10.61
N ALA A 33 -2.09 -5.46 -9.52
CA ALA A 33 -0.98 -5.32 -8.58
C ALA A 33 0.37 -5.58 -9.26
N THR A 34 0.41 -6.46 -10.27
CA THR A 34 1.62 -6.68 -11.08
C THR A 34 2.08 -5.42 -11.80
N GLU A 35 1.16 -4.64 -12.39
CA GLU A 35 1.51 -3.35 -13.01
C GLU A 35 2.10 -2.39 -11.99
N ILE A 36 1.48 -2.27 -10.80
CA ILE A 36 1.99 -1.44 -9.70
C ILE A 36 3.40 -1.87 -9.29
N PHE A 37 3.60 -3.18 -9.13
CA PHE A 37 4.90 -3.74 -8.74
C PHE A 37 5.98 -3.48 -9.79
N THR A 38 5.66 -3.67 -11.07
CA THR A 38 6.59 -3.44 -12.18
C THR A 38 6.92 -1.97 -12.33
N ASP A 39 5.93 -1.08 -12.28
CA ASP A 39 6.17 0.36 -12.44
C ASP A 39 7.07 0.91 -11.34
N LEU A 40 6.78 0.53 -10.09
CA LEU A 40 7.49 1.02 -8.91
C LEU A 40 8.80 0.24 -8.65
N GLY A 41 9.08 -0.82 -9.41
CA GLY A 41 10.24 -1.69 -9.19
C GLY A 41 10.17 -2.51 -7.88
N LEU A 42 8.98 -2.71 -7.31
CA LEU A 42 8.77 -3.50 -6.08
C LEU A 42 9.10 -4.98 -6.29
N ASP A 43 8.96 -5.48 -7.52
CA ASP A 43 9.33 -6.85 -7.88
C ASP A 43 10.84 -7.11 -7.74
N LEU A 44 11.66 -6.08 -7.97
CA LEU A 44 13.12 -6.13 -7.82
C LEU A 44 13.56 -6.25 -6.35
N LEU A 45 12.72 -5.80 -5.42
CA LEU A 45 12.96 -5.88 -3.98
C LEU A 45 12.75 -7.30 -3.41
N LYS A 46 12.20 -8.22 -4.20
CA LYS A 46 12.03 -9.65 -3.85
C LYS A 46 11.32 -9.87 -2.50
N GLY A 47 10.38 -8.99 -2.15
CA GLY A 47 9.61 -9.06 -0.90
C GLY A 47 10.33 -8.47 0.31
N ASN A 48 11.51 -7.88 0.15
CA ASN A 48 12.17 -7.12 1.21
C ASN A 48 11.86 -5.63 1.06
N PHE A 49 10.93 -5.12 1.88
CA PHE A 49 10.50 -3.72 1.83
C PHE A 49 10.99 -2.90 3.05
N THR A 50 11.89 -3.45 3.88
CA THR A 50 12.21 -2.88 5.20
C THR A 50 12.83 -1.49 5.14
N GLU A 51 13.76 -1.26 4.21
CA GLU A 51 14.59 -0.04 4.15
C GLU A 51 14.61 0.60 2.75
N SER A 52 13.99 -0.03 1.76
CA SER A 52 14.07 0.42 0.36
C SER A 52 13.00 1.45 0.06
N GLY A 53 13.38 2.55 -0.59
CA GLY A 53 12.45 3.40 -1.34
C GLY A 53 12.06 2.76 -2.68
N CYS A 54 11.14 3.38 -3.40
CA CYS A 54 10.78 2.97 -4.76
C CYS A 54 10.46 4.18 -5.64
N HIS A 55 10.44 4.00 -6.95
CA HIS A 55 10.11 5.08 -7.88
C HIS A 55 9.48 4.55 -9.16
N ALA A 56 8.68 5.40 -9.82
CA ALA A 56 8.18 5.18 -11.16
C ALA A 56 8.26 6.45 -11.99
N THR A 57 8.40 6.27 -13.31
CA THR A 57 8.23 7.33 -14.30
C THR A 57 7.11 6.92 -15.25
N ILE A 58 6.01 7.65 -15.25
CA ILE A 58 4.84 7.38 -16.10
C ILE A 58 4.61 8.60 -17.00
N GLY A 59 4.92 8.46 -18.29
CA GLY A 59 4.91 9.59 -19.22
C GLY A 59 5.98 10.61 -18.83
N GLU A 60 5.57 11.84 -18.51
CA GLU A 60 6.45 12.93 -18.06
C GLU A 60 6.43 13.10 -16.52
N GLU A 61 5.64 12.31 -15.80
CA GLU A 61 5.52 12.40 -14.34
C GLU A 61 6.44 11.40 -13.63
N GLU A 62 7.14 11.89 -12.61
CA GLU A 62 7.94 11.08 -11.70
C GLU A 62 7.22 10.91 -10.36
N PHE A 63 7.29 9.70 -9.81
CA PHE A 63 6.76 9.32 -8.52
C PHE A 63 7.89 8.70 -7.71
N SER A 64 8.28 9.33 -6.61
CA SER A 64 9.34 8.85 -5.72
C SER A 64 8.73 8.60 -4.36
N PHE A 65 9.14 7.49 -3.75
CA PHE A 65 8.68 7.04 -2.46
C PHE A 65 9.88 6.78 -1.57
N ASP A 66 9.87 7.33 -0.37
CA ASP A 66 10.94 7.12 0.60
C ASP A 66 10.88 5.70 1.16
N SER A 67 9.69 5.09 1.22
CA SER A 67 9.46 3.73 1.69
C SER A 67 8.56 2.92 0.77
N ALA A 68 9.13 1.84 0.21
CA ALA A 68 8.38 0.80 -0.48
C ALA A 68 7.36 0.14 0.45
N PHE A 69 7.68 -0.03 1.74
CA PHE A 69 6.74 -0.62 2.69
C PHE A 69 5.50 0.26 2.91
N ARG A 70 5.64 1.59 2.85
CA ARG A 70 4.50 2.50 2.94
C ARG A 70 3.52 2.31 1.78
N VAL A 71 4.05 2.10 0.57
CA VAL A 71 3.24 1.70 -0.59
C VAL A 71 2.54 0.36 -0.34
N ILE A 72 3.24 -0.63 0.24
CA ILE A 72 2.63 -1.94 0.56
C ILE A 72 1.50 -1.81 1.59
N LEU A 73 1.66 -0.98 2.63
CA LEU A 73 0.62 -0.70 3.62
C LEU A 73 -0.63 -0.15 2.93
N ASP A 74 -0.51 0.93 2.16
CA ASP A 74 -1.65 1.56 1.51
C ASP A 74 -2.30 0.64 0.47
N LEU A 75 -1.48 -0.04 -0.34
CA LEU A 75 -1.94 -1.01 -1.33
C LEU A 75 -2.75 -2.13 -0.67
N SER A 76 -2.35 -2.61 0.51
CA SER A 76 -3.06 -3.69 1.22
C SER A 76 -4.51 -3.32 1.57
N VAL A 77 -4.76 -2.07 1.98
CA VAL A 77 -6.10 -1.55 2.27
C VAL A 77 -6.95 -1.47 0.99
N LEU A 78 -6.34 -1.04 -0.12
CA LEU A 78 -7.04 -0.95 -1.40
C LEU A 78 -7.36 -2.33 -2.00
N LEU A 79 -6.52 -3.32 -1.74
CA LEU A 79 -6.75 -4.72 -2.15
C LEU A 79 -7.91 -5.35 -1.37
N ILE A 80 -7.99 -5.18 -0.05
CA ILE A 80 -9.12 -5.71 0.73
C ILE A 80 -10.43 -5.02 0.37
N GLU A 81 -10.41 -3.71 0.07
CA GLU A 81 -11.58 -2.98 -0.42
C GLU A 81 -12.01 -3.52 -1.80
N SER A 82 -11.05 -3.70 -2.71
CA SER A 82 -11.30 -4.29 -4.04
C SER A 82 -11.85 -5.72 -3.96
N LYS A 83 -11.35 -6.54 -3.02
CA LYS A 83 -11.82 -7.92 -2.77
C LYS A 83 -13.23 -7.96 -2.17
N SER A 84 -13.54 -7.07 -1.22
CA SER A 84 -14.78 -7.11 -0.45
C SER A 84 -15.94 -6.32 -1.06
N VAL A 85 -15.67 -5.14 -1.62
CA VAL A 85 -16.67 -4.22 -2.18
C VAL A 85 -16.63 -4.20 -3.71
N GLY A 86 -15.54 -4.69 -4.31
CA GLY A 86 -15.38 -4.79 -5.76
C GLY A 86 -14.75 -3.56 -6.40
N ARG A 87 -14.96 -2.36 -5.83
CA ARG A 87 -14.38 -1.09 -6.29
C ARG A 87 -14.31 -0.08 -5.15
N PHE A 88 -13.42 0.90 -5.26
CA PHE A 88 -13.34 2.07 -4.39
C PHE A 88 -13.37 3.38 -5.17
N ASN A 89 -13.82 4.47 -4.55
CA ASN A 89 -13.75 5.79 -5.16
C ASN A 89 -12.42 6.46 -4.80
N LEU A 90 -11.62 6.82 -5.81
CA LEU A 90 -10.30 7.42 -5.65
C LEU A 90 -10.33 8.75 -4.86
N ALA A 91 -11.40 9.55 -5.00
CA ALA A 91 -11.54 10.78 -4.23
C ALA A 91 -11.68 10.54 -2.71
N ARG A 92 -12.09 9.34 -2.27
CA ARG A 92 -12.17 9.01 -0.84
C ARG A 92 -10.82 8.79 -0.18
N ILE A 93 -9.79 8.53 -0.99
CA ILE A 93 -8.42 8.33 -0.52
C ILE A 93 -7.51 9.52 -0.87
N GLY A 94 -8.10 10.63 -1.34
CA GLY A 94 -7.38 11.88 -1.61
C GLY A 94 -7.06 12.17 -3.08
N GLY A 95 -7.55 11.36 -4.02
CA GLY A 95 -7.24 11.59 -5.44
C GLY A 95 -8.03 12.75 -6.06
N ALA A 96 -7.49 13.29 -7.15
CA ALA A 96 -7.99 14.50 -7.78
C ALA A 96 -9.34 14.32 -8.48
N ARG A 97 -9.66 13.09 -8.91
CA ARG A 97 -10.89 12.77 -9.64
C ARG A 97 -11.78 11.81 -8.85
N SER A 98 -13.07 12.14 -8.76
CA SER A 98 -14.08 11.21 -8.25
C SER A 98 -14.39 10.14 -9.30
N ARG A 99 -13.63 9.04 -9.27
CA ARG A 99 -13.79 7.88 -10.16
C ARG A 99 -13.67 6.58 -9.38
N MET A 100 -14.36 5.55 -9.86
CA MET A 100 -14.30 4.23 -9.26
C MET A 100 -13.11 3.45 -9.82
N MET A 101 -12.33 2.84 -8.95
CA MET A 101 -11.17 2.02 -9.27
C MET A 101 -11.22 0.65 -8.60
N ARG A 102 -10.48 -0.32 -9.15
CA ARG A 102 -10.24 -1.63 -8.56
C ARG A 102 -8.78 -2.02 -8.79
N ILE A 103 -8.18 -2.66 -7.79
CA ILE A 103 -6.85 -3.27 -7.91
C ILE A 103 -7.00 -4.79 -7.83
N ASP A 104 -6.47 -5.49 -8.84
CA ASP A 104 -6.53 -6.96 -8.93
C ASP A 104 -5.15 -7.57 -8.62
N PRO A 105 -4.98 -8.31 -7.51
CA PRO A 105 -3.72 -8.98 -7.21
C PRO A 105 -3.60 -10.33 -7.92
N THR A 106 -2.38 -10.78 -8.22
CA THR A 106 -2.13 -12.19 -8.52
C THR A 106 -1.72 -12.94 -7.25
N PRO A 107 -1.70 -14.29 -7.24
CA PRO A 107 -1.21 -15.06 -6.10
C PRO A 107 0.21 -14.67 -5.67
N LYS A 108 1.07 -14.27 -6.61
CA LYS A 108 2.44 -13.85 -6.31
C LYS A 108 2.48 -12.56 -5.50
N GLU A 109 1.85 -11.48 -5.98
CA GLU A 109 1.83 -10.22 -5.24
C GLU A 109 1.06 -10.35 -3.93
N ASN A 110 -0.02 -11.13 -3.89
CA ASN A 110 -0.74 -11.38 -2.63
C ASN A 110 0.18 -12.01 -1.58
N VAL A 111 0.98 -13.02 -1.96
CA VAL A 111 1.98 -13.64 -1.05
C VAL A 111 3.04 -12.63 -0.59
N GLN A 112 3.56 -11.79 -1.49
CA GLN A 112 4.57 -10.80 -1.10
C GLN A 112 4.02 -9.75 -0.13
N ILE A 113 2.79 -9.28 -0.37
CA ILE A 113 2.11 -8.31 0.50
C ILE A 113 1.81 -8.95 1.86
N THR A 114 1.21 -10.14 1.90
CA THR A 114 0.88 -10.79 3.18
C THR A 114 2.12 -11.16 3.98
N GLN A 115 3.22 -11.55 3.32
CA GLN A 115 4.50 -11.77 3.99
C GLN A 115 5.10 -10.48 4.57
N ALA A 116 5.03 -9.37 3.84
CA ALA A 116 5.50 -8.08 4.33
C ALA A 116 4.74 -7.62 5.57
N LEU A 117 3.40 -7.71 5.55
CA LEU A 117 2.55 -7.39 6.70
C LEU A 117 2.87 -8.28 7.91
N LYS A 118 3.07 -9.58 7.68
CA LYS A 118 3.47 -10.53 8.72
C LYS A 118 4.83 -10.20 9.33
N TYR A 119 5.80 -9.82 8.50
CA TYR A 119 7.13 -9.48 9.01
C TYR A 119 7.09 -8.20 9.82
N PHE A 120 6.35 -7.19 9.36
CA PHE A 120 6.16 -5.97 10.14
C PHE A 120 5.48 -6.25 11.48
N SER A 121 4.43 -7.07 11.52
CA SER A 121 3.74 -7.35 12.79
C SER A 121 4.58 -8.15 13.80
N LEU A 122 5.57 -8.92 13.32
CA LEU A 122 6.45 -9.71 14.18
C LEU A 122 7.66 -8.92 14.68
N MET A 123 8.13 -7.96 13.88
CA MET A 123 9.37 -7.22 14.14
C MET A 123 9.30 -5.83 13.47
N PRO A 124 8.40 -4.94 13.95
CA PRO A 124 8.16 -3.65 13.33
C PRO A 124 9.41 -2.77 13.34
N GLU A 125 10.23 -2.84 14.40
CA GLU A 125 11.49 -2.11 14.56
C GLU A 125 12.57 -2.43 13.50
N ALA A 126 12.40 -3.50 12.71
CA ALA A 126 13.30 -3.80 11.61
C ALA A 126 12.97 -3.02 10.32
N PHE A 127 11.89 -2.25 10.31
CA PHE A 127 11.50 -1.43 9.18
C PHE A 127 11.91 0.01 9.43
N ALA A 128 12.47 0.68 8.41
CA ALA A 128 12.88 2.08 8.51
C ALA A 128 11.71 3.00 8.88
N VAL A 129 10.49 2.67 8.46
CA VAL A 129 9.28 3.43 8.84
C VAL A 129 9.00 3.41 10.34
N ALA A 130 9.63 2.51 11.10
CA ALA A 130 9.42 2.44 12.53
C ALA A 130 9.96 3.66 13.28
N GLU A 131 10.92 4.39 12.68
CA GLU A 131 11.46 5.62 13.25
C GLU A 131 10.42 6.75 13.33
N GLU A 132 9.29 6.62 12.62
CA GLU A 132 8.19 7.60 12.60
C GLU A 132 7.18 7.42 13.76
N PHE A 133 7.26 6.32 14.50
CA PHE A 133 6.24 5.91 15.46
C PHE A 133 6.84 5.65 16.85
N ASP A 134 6.05 5.92 17.89
CA ASP A 134 6.37 5.44 19.25
C ASP A 134 6.00 3.94 19.43
N GLU A 135 6.38 3.36 20.57
CA GLU A 135 6.17 1.93 20.85
C GLU A 135 4.69 1.52 20.81
N ASP A 136 3.79 2.35 21.33
CA ASP A 136 2.35 2.07 21.34
C ASP A 136 1.78 2.11 19.91
N GLN A 137 2.20 3.09 19.12
CA GLN A 137 1.83 3.22 17.71
C GLN A 137 2.36 2.06 16.86
N LEU A 138 3.61 1.61 17.08
CA LEU A 138 4.18 0.45 16.40
C LEU A 138 3.42 -0.82 16.73
N TYR A 139 3.05 -1.01 18.00
CA TYR A 139 2.26 -2.15 18.43
C TYR A 139 0.86 -2.14 17.78
N GLU A 140 0.20 -0.98 17.75
CA GLU A 140 -1.10 -0.83 17.08
C GLU A 140 -1.00 -1.10 15.57
N LEU A 141 -0.03 -0.52 14.88
CA LEU A 141 0.18 -0.75 13.45
C LEU A 141 0.53 -2.21 13.16
N GLY A 142 1.32 -2.86 14.01
CA GLY A 142 1.61 -4.29 13.92
C GLY A 142 0.34 -5.15 14.00
N ASN A 143 -0.58 -4.83 14.91
CA ASN A 143 -1.87 -5.52 15.02
C ASN A 143 -2.75 -5.29 13.79
N LEU A 144 -2.79 -4.06 13.27
CA LEU A 144 -3.54 -3.73 12.05
C LEU A 144 -2.98 -4.47 10.83
N CYS A 145 -1.65 -4.60 10.73
CA CYS A 145 -1.00 -5.41 9.69
C CYS A 145 -1.46 -6.87 9.73
N GLU A 146 -1.53 -7.50 10.92
CA GLU A 146 -2.05 -8.87 11.05
C GLU A 146 -3.54 -8.97 10.72
N GLU A 147 -4.35 -7.99 11.13
CA GLU A 147 -5.77 -7.96 10.81
C GLU A 147 -6.02 -7.86 9.29
N ILE A 148 -5.29 -6.99 8.60
CA ILE A 148 -5.38 -6.84 7.14
C ILE A 148 -4.86 -8.10 6.45
N ARG A 149 -3.75 -8.68 6.93
CA ARG A 149 -3.19 -9.91 6.39
C ARG A 149 -4.21 -11.04 6.36
N HIS A 150 -4.93 -11.26 7.47
CA HIS A 150 -5.97 -12.30 7.54
C HIS A 150 -7.15 -12.09 6.59
N GLN A 151 -7.38 -10.87 6.13
CA GLN A 151 -8.43 -10.56 5.16
C GLN A 151 -7.98 -10.73 3.71
N LEU A 152 -6.67 -10.70 3.47
CA LEU A 152 -6.07 -10.95 2.16
C LEU A 152 -5.92 -12.44 1.87
N ASP A 153 -5.73 -13.27 2.90
CA ASP A 153 -5.81 -14.74 2.83
C ASP A 153 -7.20 -15.22 2.32
#